data_AF-A0A2S6UN45-F1
#
_entry.id   AF-A0A2S6UN45-F1
#
_cell.length_a   1.000
_cell.length_b   1.000
_cell.length_c   1.000
_cell.angle_alpha   90.00
_cell.angle_beta   90.00
_cell.angle_gamma   90.00
#
_symmetry.space_group_name_H-M   'P 1'
#
loop_
_entity.id
_entity.type
_entity.pdbx_description
1 polymer ?
#
loop_
_entity_poly.entity_id
_entity_poly.type
_entity_poly.pdbx_seq_one_letter_code
_entity_poly.pdbx_strand_id
1 'polypeptide(L)'
;KGMMELPMTPLSNKKWNSVSLVKHYPLKCDWEDKNIFVSTLLSGFQLEMHILFSKINNQRNGEWISLNNIGNYAVPSIFKKVISKIEKNLII
;
A
#
# COMPACT_ATOMS: atom_id res chain seq x y z
N LYS A 1 3.46 -16.09 14.55
CA LYS A 1 3.75 -14.97 13.62
C LYS A 1 2.55 -14.04 13.65
N GLY A 2 2.78 -12.72 13.79
CA GLY A 2 1.71 -11.73 13.82
C GLY A 2 1.10 -11.47 12.44
N MET A 3 0.09 -10.62 12.41
CA MET A 3 -0.50 -10.12 11.17
C MET A 3 0.40 -9.05 10.55
N MET A 4 0.65 -9.13 9.25
CA MET A 4 1.44 -8.15 8.50
C MET A 4 0.56 -7.03 7.96
N GLU A 5 1.12 -5.83 7.91
CA GLU A 5 0.47 -4.64 7.39
C GLU A 5 1.32 -4.00 6.30
N LEU A 6 0.65 -3.30 5.37
CA LEU A 6 1.33 -2.48 4.38
C LEU A 6 1.54 -1.07 4.98
N PRO A 7 2.71 -0.43 4.73
CA PRO A 7 2.92 0.95 5.13
C PRO A 7 1.85 1.86 4.49
N MET A 8 1.17 2.66 5.31
CA MET A 8 0.12 3.56 4.85
C MET A 8 0.07 4.85 5.66
N THR A 9 -0.51 5.89 5.07
CA THR A 9 -0.85 7.10 5.81
C THR A 9 -1.94 6.80 6.84
N PRO A 10 -2.08 7.64 7.89
CA PRO A 10 -3.24 7.54 8.78
C PRO A 10 -4.56 7.66 8.02
N LEU A 11 -5.59 6.97 8.51
CA LEU A 11 -6.93 7.12 7.97
C LEU A 11 -7.41 8.56 8.14
N SER A 12 -8.02 9.11 7.09
CA SER A 12 -8.47 10.49 7.04
C SER A 12 -9.81 10.58 6.33
N ASN A 13 -10.71 11.41 6.87
CA ASN A 13 -11.99 11.74 6.24
C ASN A 13 -11.83 12.75 5.08
N LYS A 14 -10.61 13.26 4.87
CA LYS A 14 -10.23 14.16 3.78
C LYS A 14 -9.24 13.47 2.87
N LYS A 15 -9.37 13.69 1.56
CA LYS A 15 -8.37 13.24 0.58
C LYS A 15 -7.01 13.84 0.91
N TRP A 16 -6.00 12.99 0.87
CA TRP A 16 -4.62 13.44 0.97
C TRP A 16 -4.26 14.27 -0.27
N ASN A 17 -3.49 15.33 -0.07
CA ASN A 17 -2.90 16.09 -1.17
C ASN A 17 -1.43 15.69 -1.31
N SER A 18 -0.87 15.87 -2.51
CA SER A 18 0.51 15.47 -2.82
C SER A 18 1.55 16.09 -1.88
N VAL A 19 1.34 17.33 -1.44
CA VAL A 19 2.27 18.04 -0.56
C VAL A 19 2.27 17.46 0.87
N SER A 20 1.11 17.07 1.39
CA SER A 20 1.00 16.50 2.74
C SER A 20 1.43 15.04 2.81
N LEU A 21 1.30 14.29 1.71
CA LEU A 21 1.72 12.88 1.63
C LEU A 21 3.21 12.68 1.93
N VAL A 22 4.07 13.61 1.49
CA VAL A 22 5.53 13.52 1.66
C VAL A 22 5.93 13.33 3.13
N LYS A 23 5.16 13.91 4.07
CA LYS A 23 5.42 13.81 5.51
C LYS A 23 5.15 12.42 6.08
N HIS A 24 4.41 11.59 5.36
CA HIS A 24 4.00 10.26 5.78
C HIS A 24 4.69 9.14 5.00
N TYR A 25 5.64 9.48 4.13
CA TYR A 25 6.41 8.47 3.42
C TYR A 25 7.24 7.65 4.40
N PRO A 26 7.10 6.31 4.40
CA PRO A 26 7.81 5.45 5.35
C PRO A 26 9.32 5.46 5.10
N LEU A 27 9.74 5.82 3.89
CA LEU A 27 11.14 5.87 3.46
C LEU A 27 11.40 7.14 2.65
N LYS A 28 12.60 7.71 2.79
CA LYS A 28 13.10 8.79 1.95
C LYS A 28 13.55 8.22 0.61
N CYS A 29 12.66 8.24 -0.37
CA CYS A 29 12.90 7.76 -1.73
C CYS A 29 11.95 8.47 -2.70
N ASP A 30 12.17 8.26 -3.99
CA ASP A 30 11.30 8.82 -5.04
C ASP A 30 10.06 7.95 -5.16
N TRP A 31 8.91 8.54 -4.83
CA TRP A 31 7.61 7.88 -4.95
C TRP A 31 6.96 8.28 -6.28
N GLU A 32 6.55 7.27 -7.03
CA GLU A 32 5.89 7.36 -8.32
C GLU A 32 4.40 7.04 -8.16
N ASP A 33 3.58 7.87 -8.79
CA ASP A 33 2.16 7.63 -8.95
C ASP A 33 1.90 6.84 -10.24
N LYS A 34 1.23 5.69 -10.12
CA LYS A 34 0.78 4.86 -11.25
C LYS A 34 -0.73 4.98 -11.50
N ASN A 35 -1.40 5.93 -10.85
CA ASN A 35 -2.85 6.16 -10.90
C ASN A 35 -3.67 4.92 -10.50
N ILE A 36 -3.19 4.13 -9.53
CA ILE A 36 -3.87 2.93 -9.06
C ILE A 36 -4.66 3.24 -7.80
N PHE A 37 -5.99 3.07 -7.90
CA PHE A 37 -6.92 3.29 -6.80
C PHE A 37 -7.63 1.99 -6.41
N VAL A 38 -7.88 1.84 -5.11
CA VAL A 38 -8.65 0.74 -4.53
C VAL A 38 -9.74 1.36 -3.66
N SER A 39 -10.99 1.00 -3.95
CA SER A 39 -12.13 1.39 -3.12
C SER A 39 -12.84 0.15 -2.61
N THR A 40 -13.19 0.14 -1.33
CA THR A 40 -13.99 -0.93 -0.72
C THR A 40 -15.01 -0.35 0.24
N LEU A 41 -16.17 -0.98 0.32
CA LEU A 41 -17.08 -0.75 1.42
C LEU A 41 -16.63 -1.58 2.63
N LEU A 42 -16.60 -0.96 3.79
CA LEU A 42 -16.50 -1.58 5.11
C LEU A 42 -17.75 -1.20 5.90
N SER A 43 -18.05 -1.92 6.98
CA SER A 43 -19.26 -1.69 7.76
C SER A 43 -19.31 -0.24 8.27
N GLY A 44 -20.18 0.58 7.65
CA GLY A 44 -20.40 1.98 8.03
C GLY A 44 -19.53 3.03 7.31
N PHE A 45 -18.60 2.64 6.42
CA PHE A 45 -17.82 3.62 5.65
C PHE A 45 -17.22 3.04 4.37
N GLN A 46 -16.96 3.91 3.39
CA GLN A 46 -16.20 3.58 2.18
C GLN A 46 -14.73 3.96 2.39
N LEU A 47 -13.84 2.99 2.23
CA LEU A 47 -12.40 3.22 2.25
C LEU A 47 -11.90 3.40 0.82
N GLU A 48 -11.28 4.54 0.55
CA GLU A 48 -10.57 4.83 -0.69
C GLU A 48 -9.07 4.88 -0.42
N MET A 49 -8.30 4.18 -1.24
CA MET A 49 -6.84 4.14 -1.16
C MET A 49 -6.23 4.42 -2.53
N HIS A 50 -5.15 5.19 -2.52
CA HIS A 50 -4.32 5.50 -3.67
C HIS A 50 -2.95 4.90 -3.44
N ILE A 51 -2.47 4.09 -4.39
CA ILE A 51 -1.24 3.32 -4.25
C ILE A 51 -0.10 4.05 -4.95
N LEU A 52 0.95 4.32 -4.20
CA LEU A 52 2.20 4.87 -4.70
C LEU A 52 3.30 3.79 -4.67
N PHE A 53 4.24 3.89 -5.61
CA PHE A 53 5.33 2.93 -5.78
C PHE A 53 6.67 3.62 -5.60
N SER A 54 7.67 2.90 -5.13
CA SER A 54 9.03 3.40 -5.15
C SER A 54 9.99 2.26 -5.42
N LYS A 55 11.12 2.59 -6.04
CA LYS A 55 12.25 1.66 -6.21
C LYS A 55 13.28 1.98 -5.16
N ILE A 56 13.69 0.98 -4.40
CA ILE A 56 14.75 1.15 -3.41
C ILE A 56 15.83 0.08 -3.55
N ASN A 57 17.07 0.47 -3.29
CA ASN A 57 18.21 -0.44 -3.30
C ASN A 57 18.56 -0.94 -1.89
N ASN A 58 17.97 -0.35 -0.85
CA ASN A 58 18.34 -0.60 0.55
C ASN A 58 17.17 -1.19 1.35
N GLN A 59 17.22 -2.50 1.63
CA GLN A 59 16.16 -3.26 2.29
C GLN A 59 16.24 -3.28 3.84
N ARG A 60 16.94 -2.31 4.46
CA ARG A 60 17.25 -2.37 5.90
C ARG A 60 16.06 -2.25 6.87
N ASN A 61 14.87 -1.86 6.40
CA ASN A 61 13.70 -1.63 7.24
C ASN A 61 12.55 -2.57 6.86
N GLY A 62 12.15 -3.45 7.79
CA GLY A 62 11.02 -4.36 7.63
C GLY A 62 11.32 -5.65 6.86
N GLU A 63 10.28 -6.44 6.61
CA GLU A 63 10.37 -7.64 5.78
C GLU A 63 10.06 -7.31 4.32
N TRP A 64 10.97 -7.67 3.41
CA TRP A 64 10.82 -7.52 1.97
C TRP A 64 10.35 -8.84 1.38
N ILE A 65 9.09 -8.89 0.99
CA ILE A 65 8.45 -10.12 0.53
C ILE A 65 8.07 -9.95 -0.94
N SER A 66 8.43 -10.94 -1.76
CA SER A 66 7.93 -11.02 -3.13
C SER A 66 6.41 -11.15 -3.13
N LEU A 67 5.70 -10.45 -4.03
CA LEU A 67 4.25 -10.52 -4.12
C LEU A 67 3.76 -11.97 -4.28
N ASN A 68 4.50 -12.81 -5.02
CA ASN A 68 4.19 -14.23 -5.20
C ASN A 68 4.17 -15.03 -3.89
N ASN A 69 4.89 -14.56 -2.86
CA ASN A 69 5.01 -15.21 -1.56
C ASN A 69 4.04 -14.65 -0.51
N ILE A 70 3.25 -13.62 -0.83
CA ILE A 70 2.41 -12.93 0.15
C ILE A 70 1.31 -13.83 0.73
N GLY A 71 0.87 -14.84 -0.02
CA GLY A 71 -0.11 -15.84 0.44
C GLY A 71 0.37 -16.68 1.62
N ASN A 72 1.68 -16.73 1.86
CA ASN A 72 2.28 -17.44 2.99
C ASN A 72 2.20 -16.63 4.30
N TYR A 73 1.69 -15.41 4.25
CA TYR A 73 1.62 -14.49 5.39
C TYR A 73 0.17 -14.15 5.75
N ALA A 74 -0.05 -13.93 7.04
CA ALA A 74 -1.32 -13.44 7.55
C ALA A 74 -1.45 -11.95 7.21
N VAL A 75 -2.23 -11.64 6.17
CA VAL A 75 -2.46 -10.27 5.68
C VAL A 75 -3.96 -9.95 5.76
N PRO A 76 -4.35 -8.76 6.26
CA PRO A 76 -5.73 -8.28 6.24
C PRO A 76 -6.39 -8.41 4.86
N SER A 77 -7.69 -8.72 4.84
CA SER A 77 -8.46 -8.91 3.61
C SER A 77 -8.41 -7.69 2.69
N ILE A 78 -8.36 -6.48 3.26
CA ILE A 78 -8.21 -5.24 2.51
C ILE A 78 -6.88 -5.17 1.76
N PHE A 79 -5.78 -5.55 2.38
CA PHE A 79 -4.48 -5.56 1.73
C PHE A 79 -4.37 -6.67 0.68
N LYS A 80 -5.05 -7.81 0.85
CA LYS A 80 -5.19 -8.80 -0.23
C LYS A 80 -5.86 -8.22 -1.48
N LYS A 81 -6.89 -7.37 -1.31
CA LYS A 81 -7.53 -6.66 -2.44
C LYS A 81 -6.56 -5.67 -3.09
N VAL A 82 -5.77 -4.96 -2.29
CA VAL A 82 -4.72 -4.04 -2.77
C VAL A 82 -3.71 -4.80 -3.63
N ILE A 83 -3.16 -5.90 -3.12
CA ILE A 83 -2.16 -6.71 -3.84
C ILE A 83 -2.73 -7.25 -5.15
N SER A 84 -3.94 -7.83 -5.13
CA SER A 84 -4.57 -8.33 -6.36
C SER A 84 -4.82 -7.22 -7.39
N LYS A 85 -5.10 -5.98 -6.95
CA LYS A 85 -5.19 -4.83 -7.85
C LYS A 85 -3.84 -4.49 -8.45
N ILE A 86 -2.77 -4.51 -7.65
CA ILE A 86 -1.39 -4.25 -8.11
C ILE A 86 -0.98 -5.29 -9.16
N GLU A 87 -1.14 -6.58 -8.89
CA GLU A 87 -0.79 -7.68 -9.81
C GLU A 87 -1.48 -7.57 -11.18
N LYS A 88 -2.72 -7.04 -11.21
CA LYS A 88 -3.45 -6.83 -12.47
C LYS A 88 -2.98 -5.62 -13.27
N ASN A 89 -2.43 -4.60 -12.61
CA ASN A 89 -2.09 -3.31 -13.23
C ASN A 89 -0.59 -3.17 -13.50
N LEU A 90 0.24 -3.86 -12.74
CA LEU A 90 1.66 -4.02 -13.02
C LEU A 90 1.82 -5.32 -13.80
N ILE A 91 2.01 -5.21 -15.12
CA ILE A 91 2.68 -6.29 -15.85
C ILE A 91 4.12 -6.27 -15.32
N ILE A 92 4.42 -7.17 -14.39
CA ILE A 92 5.80 -7.40 -13.90
C ILE A 92 6.45 -8.41 -14.84
#